data_AF-A0A8T5N3F9-F1
#
_entry.id   AF-A0A8T5N3F9-F1
#
_cell.length_a   1.000
_cell.length_b   1.000
_cell.length_c   1.000
_cell.angle_alpha   90.00
_cell.angle_beta   90.00
_cell.angle_gamma   90.00
#
_symmetry.space_group_name_H-M   'P 1'
#
loop_
_entity.id
_entity.type
_entity.pdbx_description
1 polymer ?
#
loop_
_entity_poly.entity_id
_entity_poly.type
_entity_poly.pdbx_seq_one_letter_code
_entity_poly.pdbx_strand_id
1 'polypeptide(L)' 'MGSRKKKLKKINSLEKKKEEHIEKIKTYQGKNYALQEYWEKEIRAFEAEIEEEKERLKKK' A
#
# COMPACT_ATOMS: atom_id res chain seq x y z
N MET A 1 6.44 -21.61 10.85
CA MET A 1 5.75 -20.30 10.90
C MET A 1 4.41 -20.39 10.16
N GLY A 2 3.29 -20.14 10.83
CA GLY A 2 1.95 -20.25 10.21
C GLY A 2 1.72 -19.24 9.07
N SER A 3 1.03 -19.68 8.02
CA SER A 3 0.69 -18.89 6.82
C SER A 3 0.03 -17.53 7.15
N ARG A 4 -0.81 -17.48 8.20
CA ARG A 4 -1.51 -16.26 8.65
C ARG A 4 -0.56 -15.13 9.11
N LYS A 5 0.52 -15.47 9.85
CA LYS A 5 1.51 -14.46 10.30
C LYS A 5 2.28 -13.85 9.14
N LYS A 6 2.57 -14.63 8.08
CA LYS A 6 3.25 -14.12 6.87
C LYS A 6 2.36 -13.12 6.13
N LYS A 7 1.07 -13.44 5.98
CA LYS A 7 0.07 -12.58 5.32
C LYS A 7 -0.13 -11.25 6.06
N LEU A 8 -0.24 -11.27 7.39
CA LEU A 8 -0.34 -10.05 8.20
C LEU A 8 0.93 -9.17 8.11
N LYS A 9 2.13 -9.79 8.10
CA LYS A 9 3.37 -9.04 7.87
C LYS A 9 3.38 -8.36 6.49
N LYS A 10 2.85 -9.03 5.46
CA LYS A 10 2.73 -8.47 4.11
C LYS A 10 1.81 -7.24 4.11
N ILE A 11 0.61 -7.35 4.68
CA ILE A 11 -0.34 -6.23 4.81
C ILE A 11 0.31 -5.04 5.51
N ASN A 12 0.92 -5.24 6.69
CA ASN A 12 1.58 -4.17 7.42
C ASN A 12 2.72 -3.52 6.60
N SER A 13 3.45 -4.31 5.81
CA SER A 13 4.50 -3.77 4.94
C SER A 13 3.94 -2.91 3.81
N LEU A 14 2.80 -3.30 3.23
CA LEU A 14 2.12 -2.52 2.20
C LEU A 14 1.53 -1.23 2.78
N GLU A 15 0.95 -1.29 3.98
CA GLU A 15 0.43 -0.11 4.69
C GLU A 15 1.54 0.91 4.97
N LYS A 16 2.72 0.46 5.42
CA LYS A 16 3.89 1.34 5.57
C LYS A 16 4.33 1.99 4.25
N LYS A 17 4.44 1.21 3.18
CA LYS A 17 4.80 1.75 1.86
C LYS A 17 3.78 2.78 1.38
N LYS A 18 2.50 2.56 1.66
CA LYS A 18 1.42 3.50 1.35
C LYS A 18 1.64 4.83 2.08
N GLU A 19 1.91 4.79 3.38
CA GLU A 19 2.19 5.99 4.18
C GLU A 19 3.40 6.75 3.64
N GLU A 20 4.51 6.07 3.35
CA GLU A 20 5.71 6.68 2.75
C GLU A 20 5.39 7.39 1.42
N HIS A 21 4.54 6.79 0.58
CA HIS A 21 4.15 7.40 -0.70
C HIS A 21 3.22 8.60 -0.50
N ILE A 22 2.34 8.56 0.50
CA ILE A 22 1.48 9.70 0.86
C ILE A 22 2.34 10.88 1.35
N GLU A 23 3.35 10.63 2.19
CA GLU A 23 4.27 11.68 2.65
C GLU A 23 5.09 12.28 1.51
N LYS A 24 5.54 11.44 0.56
CA LYS A 24 6.18 11.89 -0.68
C LYS A 24 5.24 12.76 -1.50
N ILE A 25 4.00 12.34 -1.74
CA ILE A 25 3.01 13.16 -2.46
C ILE A 25 2.85 14.52 -1.80
N LYS A 26 2.68 14.58 -0.47
CA LYS A 26 2.60 15.86 0.27
C LYS A 26 3.83 16.74 0.07
N THR A 27 5.02 16.16 0.04
CA THR A 27 6.29 16.89 -0.11
C THR A 27 6.47 17.49 -1.51
N TYR A 28 6.02 16.78 -2.54
CA TYR A 28 6.18 17.19 -3.95
C TYR A 28 4.88 17.71 -4.59
N GLN A 29 3.82 17.87 -3.79
CA GLN A 29 2.52 18.35 -4.25
C GLN A 29 2.68 19.69 -4.99
N GLY A 30 2.21 19.75 -6.23
CA GLY A 30 2.31 20.94 -7.08
C GLY A 30 3.71 21.24 -7.65
N LYS A 31 4.73 20.43 -7.34
CA LYS A 31 6.09 20.57 -7.89
C LYS A 31 6.36 19.59 -9.03
N ASN A 32 5.80 18.38 -8.95
CA ASN A 32 5.98 17.36 -9.98
C ASN A 32 4.73 16.47 -10.11
N TYR A 33 3.89 16.79 -11.08
CA TYR A 33 2.62 16.10 -11.31
C TYR A 33 2.82 14.64 -11.75
N ALA A 34 3.78 14.38 -12.64
CA ALA A 34 4.06 13.02 -13.11
C ALA A 34 4.52 12.09 -11.97
N LEU A 35 5.33 12.62 -11.06
CA LEU A 35 5.80 11.87 -9.90
C LEU A 35 4.67 11.64 -8.88
N GLN A 36 3.78 12.62 -8.72
CA GLN A 36 2.58 12.49 -7.91
C GLN A 36 1.65 11.40 -8.47
N GLU A 37 1.30 11.45 -9.76
CA GLU A 37 0.47 10.43 -10.41
C GLU A 37 1.07 9.03 -10.30
N TYR A 38 2.40 8.91 -10.43
CA TYR A 38 3.10 7.65 -10.22
C TYR A 38 2.87 7.10 -8.81
N TRP A 39 3.05 7.93 -7.78
CA TRP A 39 2.83 7.49 -6.40
C TRP A 39 1.36 7.23 -6.08
N GLU A 40 0.42 8.00 -6.64
CA GLU A 40 -1.01 7.75 -6.50
C GLU A 40 -1.39 6.39 -7.10
N LYS A 41 -0.79 6.03 -8.25
CA LYS A 41 -0.99 4.72 -8.87
C LYS A 41 -0.43 3.58 -8.00
N GLU A 42 0.76 3.75 -7.45
CA GLU A 42 1.35 2.76 -6.52
C GLU A 42 0.49 2.59 -5.25
N ILE A 43 0.00 3.69 -4.68
CA ILE A 43 -0.91 3.66 -3.52
C ILE A 43 -2.16 2.83 -3.83
N ARG A 44 -2.80 3.06 -4.99
CA ARG A 44 -3.98 2.28 -5.40
C ARG A 44 -3.66 0.79 -5.57
N ALA A 45 -2.50 0.46 -6.12
CA ALA A 45 -2.05 -0.93 -6.24
C ALA A 45 -1.85 -1.59 -4.86
N PHE A 46 -1.23 -0.87 -3.91
CA PHE A 46 -1.09 -1.36 -2.53
C PHE A 46 -2.43 -1.55 -1.84
N GLU A 47 -3.38 -0.63 -2.01
CA GLU A 47 -4.73 -0.74 -1.44
C GLU A 47 -5.48 -1.96 -1.96
N ALA A 48 -5.46 -2.20 -3.27
CA ALA A 48 -6.06 -3.39 -3.87
C ALA A 48 -5.43 -4.69 -3.36
N GLU A 49 -4.09 -4.73 -3.24
CA GLU A 49 -3.39 -5.91 -2.73
C GLU A 49 -3.67 -6.16 -1.23
N ILE A 50 -3.76 -5.09 -0.43
CA ILE A 50 -4.15 -5.16 0.98
C ILE A 50 -5.58 -5.70 1.10
N GLU A 51 -6.51 -5.20 0.29
CA GLU A 51 -7.91 -5.62 0.29
C GLU A 51 -8.04 -7.10 -0.07
N GLU A 52 -7.38 -7.54 -1.16
CA GLU A 52 -7.37 -8.95 -1.57
C GLU A 52 -6.81 -9.86 -0.46
N GLU A 53 -5.72 -9.46 0.18
CA GLU A 53 -5.12 -10.26 1.25
C GLU A 53 -5.99 -10.26 2.52
N LYS A 54 -6.66 -9.16 2.84
CA LYS A 54 -7.65 -9.06 3.92
C LYS A 54 -8.87 -9.96 3.65
N GLU A 55 -9.38 -10.00 2.41
CA GLU A 55 -10.46 -10.91 2.01
C GLU A 55 -10.05 -12.39 2.14
N ARG A 56 -8.86 -12.74 1.66
CA ARG A 56 -8.30 -14.09 1.80
C ARG A 56 -8.11 -14.53 3.26
N LEU A 57 -7.91 -13.58 4.18
CA LEU A 57 -7.84 -13.84 5.61
C LEU A 57 -9.21 -14.00 6.27
N LYS A 58 -10.27 -13.38 5.73
CA LYS A 58 -11.65 -13.52 6.23
C LYS A 58 -12.30 -14.84 5.84
N LYS A 59 -11.99 -15.38 4.65
CA LYS A 59 -12.53 -16.64 4.12
C LYS A 59 -11.97 -17.91 4.81
N LYS A 60 -11.18 -17.79 5.88
CA LYS A 60 -10.44 -18.89 6.51
C LYS A 60 -10.54 -18.86 8.03
#